data_AF-A0ABD7FIC7-F1
#
_entry.id   AF-A0ABD7FIC7-F1
#
_cell.length_a   1.000
_cell.length_b   1.000
_cell.length_c   1.000
_cell.angle_alpha   90.00
_cell.angle_beta   90.00
_cell.angle_gamma   90.00
#
_symmetry.space_group_name_H-M   'P 1'
#
loop_
_entity.id
_entity.type
_entity.pdbx_description
1 polymer ?
#
loop_
_entity_poly.entity_id
_entity_poly.type
_entity_poly.pdbx_seq_one_letter_code
_entity_poly.pdbx_strand_id
1 'polypeptide(L)'
;MRDMYNTRIPELLVAAIKNADAQEARAMFDDADYCARKLLDALAGTGRLLSVIGDNNALGPNELRSLGDSIAVTAELVAGFSEVVEAYNWRCRTGEIREDGQHA
;
A
#
# COMPACT_ATOMS: atom_id res chain seq x y z
N MET A 1 -4.50 25.53 2.87
CA MET A 1 -3.35 24.64 3.11
C MET A 1 -3.79 23.21 2.79
N ARG A 2 -4.12 22.95 1.51
CA ARG A 2 -4.69 21.68 1.04
C ARG A 2 -3.53 20.76 0.61
N ASP A 3 -3.55 19.52 1.09
CA ASP A 3 -2.88 18.33 0.54
C ASP A 3 -1.38 18.38 0.24
N MET A 4 -0.55 19.08 1.03
CA MET A 4 0.92 19.00 0.84
C MET A 4 1.49 17.63 1.24
N TYR A 5 0.73 16.83 2.00
CA TYR A 5 1.17 15.54 2.55
C TYR A 5 0.39 14.34 2.01
N ASN A 6 -0.66 14.56 1.20
CA ASN A 6 -1.47 13.49 0.67
C ASN A 6 -0.95 13.13 -0.74
N THR A 7 -0.29 11.99 -0.88
CA THR A 7 0.19 11.57 -2.20
C THR A 7 -1.00 11.16 -3.06
N ARG A 8 -0.95 11.44 -4.37
CA ARG A 8 -1.95 10.95 -5.34
C ARG A 8 -1.74 9.48 -5.70
N ILE A 9 -0.88 8.76 -4.97
CA ILE A 9 -0.48 7.39 -5.29
C ILE A 9 -1.67 6.43 -5.20
N PRO A 10 -2.50 6.42 -4.14
CA PRO A 10 -3.67 5.54 -4.07
C PRO A 10 -4.64 5.76 -5.24
N GLU A 11 -4.94 7.03 -5.57
CA GLU A 11 -5.81 7.39 -6.70
C GLU A 11 -5.28 6.83 -8.03
N LEU A 12 -3.97 6.95 -8.27
CA LEU A 12 -3.31 6.46 -9.48
C LEU A 12 -3.32 4.93 -9.55
N LEU A 13 -3.07 4.24 -8.44
CA LEU A 13 -3.10 2.78 -8.36
C LEU A 13 -4.51 2.23 -8.65
N VAL A 14 -5.54 2.85 -8.06
CA VAL A 14 -6.94 2.50 -8.32
C VAL A 14 -7.35 2.78 -9.77
N ALA A 15 -6.89 3.90 -10.34
CA ALA A 15 -7.15 4.20 -11.75
C ALA A 15 -6.48 3.16 -12.66
N ALA A 16 -5.24 2.78 -12.36
CA ALA A 16 -4.51 1.78 -13.14
C ALA A 16 -5.21 0.41 -13.11
N ILE A 17 -5.56 -0.13 -11.94
CA ILE A 17 -6.22 -1.43 -11.84
C ILE A 17 -7.61 -1.46 -12.49
N LYS A 18 -8.32 -0.33 -12.57
CA LYS A 18 -9.62 -0.25 -13.26
C LYS A 18 -9.50 -0.31 -14.78
N ASN A 19 -8.38 0.17 -15.33
CA ASN A 19 -8.14 0.21 -16.77
C ASN A 19 -7.28 -0.96 -17.28
N ALA A 20 -6.64 -1.69 -16.37
CA ALA A 20 -5.82 -2.86 -16.68
C ALA A 20 -6.64 -3.99 -17.32
N ASP A 21 -6.04 -4.67 -18.30
CA ASP A 21 -6.60 -5.93 -18.80
C ASP A 21 -6.52 -7.06 -17.75
N ALA A 22 -7.03 -8.24 -18.07
CA ALA A 22 -7.10 -9.34 -17.11
C ALA A 22 -5.70 -9.81 -16.62
N GLN A 23 -4.70 -9.81 -17.51
CA GLN A 23 -3.35 -10.25 -17.17
C GLN A 23 -2.63 -9.18 -16.34
N GLU A 24 -2.71 -7.92 -16.77
CA GLU A 24 -2.16 -6.78 -16.05
C GLU A 24 -2.79 -6.66 -14.66
N ALA A 25 -4.12 -6.80 -14.56
CA ALA A 25 -4.84 -6.70 -13.31
C ALA A 25 -4.45 -7.83 -12.33
N ARG A 26 -4.20 -9.04 -12.84
CA ARG A 26 -3.69 -10.14 -12.01
C ARG A 26 -2.28 -9.86 -11.49
N ALA A 27 -1.37 -9.40 -12.35
CA ALA A 27 -0.02 -9.05 -11.93
C ALA A 27 -0.03 -7.93 -10.87
N MET A 28 -0.84 -6.89 -11.10
CA MET A 28 -1.02 -5.81 -10.14
C MET A 28 -1.60 -6.28 -8.79
N PHE A 29 -2.52 -7.24 -8.80
CA PHE A 29 -3.05 -7.85 -7.57
C PHE A 29 -1.96 -8.60 -6.79
N ASP A 30 -1.19 -9.45 -7.47
CA ASP A 30 -0.12 -10.25 -6.84
C ASP A 30 0.96 -9.33 -6.24
N ASP A 31 1.36 -8.29 -6.99
CA ASP A 31 2.32 -7.28 -6.53
C ASP A 31 1.79 -6.46 -5.36
N ALA A 32 0.52 -6.03 -5.41
CA ALA A 32 -0.10 -5.24 -4.36
C ALA A 32 -0.22 -6.03 -3.05
N ASP A 33 -0.69 -7.28 -3.10
CA ASP A 33 -0.78 -8.14 -1.91
C ASP A 33 0.61 -8.42 -1.30
N TYR A 34 1.63 -8.67 -2.15
CA TYR A 34 3.00 -8.84 -1.67
C TYR A 34 3.55 -7.55 -1.04
N CYS A 35 3.44 -6.41 -1.73
CA CYS A 35 4.00 -5.15 -1.27
C CYS A 35 3.32 -4.64 0.00
N ALA A 36 1.98 -4.73 0.09
CA ALA A 36 1.25 -4.34 1.30
C ALA A 36 1.75 -5.10 2.53
N ARG A 37 1.92 -6.42 2.42
CA ARG A 37 2.44 -7.24 3.52
C ARG A 37 3.87 -6.86 3.90
N LYS A 38 4.76 -6.66 2.93
CA LYS A 38 6.17 -6.30 3.21
C LYS A 38 6.32 -4.91 3.80
N LEU A 39 5.49 -3.95 3.38
CA LEU A 39 5.46 -2.62 3.97
C LEU A 39 4.89 -2.64 5.38
N LEU A 40 3.87 -3.46 5.67
CA LEU A 40 3.37 -3.67 7.02
C LEU A 40 4.43 -4.30 7.94
N ASP A 41 5.15 -5.32 7.46
CA ASP A 41 6.28 -5.92 8.19
C ASP A 41 7.35 -4.87 8.52
N ALA A 42 7.72 -4.04 7.55
CA ALA A 42 8.70 -2.96 7.71
C ALA A 42 8.20 -1.87 8.68
N LEU A 43 6.92 -1.52 8.63
CA LEU A 43 6.30 -0.55 9.52
C LEU A 43 6.29 -1.07 10.97
N ALA A 44 5.95 -2.35 11.17
CA ALA A 44 6.02 -2.99 12.47
C ALA A 44 7.46 -3.03 13.01
N GLY A 45 8.44 -3.31 12.15
CA GLY A 45 9.87 -3.24 12.50
C GLY A 45 10.31 -1.85 12.92
N THR A 46 9.92 -0.83 12.16
CA THR A 46 10.17 0.58 12.46
C THR A 46 9.55 1.00 13.80
N GLY A 47 8.31 0.60 14.07
CA GLY A 47 7.65 0.85 15.35
C GLY A 47 8.38 0.24 16.56
N ARG A 48 8.91 -0.98 16.41
CA ARG A 48 9.74 -1.61 17.46
C ARG A 48 11.06 -0.89 17.68
N LEU A 49 11.74 -0.49 16.60
CA LEU A 49 12.98 0.30 16.68
C LEU A 49 12.74 1.64 17.38
N LEU A 50 11.63 2.30 17.06
CA LEU A 50 11.20 3.55 17.70
C LEU A 50 11.01 3.40 19.21
N SER A 51 10.40 2.30 19.65
CA SER A 51 10.25 2.03 21.10
C SER A 51 11.61 1.98 21.80
N VAL A 52 12.59 1.28 21.23
CA VAL A 52 13.95 1.17 21.81
C VAL A 52 14.70 2.50 21.80
N ILE A 53 14.51 3.29 20.76
CA ILE A 53 15.16 4.61 20.62
C ILE A 53 14.52 5.64 21.55
N GLY A 54 13.20 5.59 21.72
CA GLY A 54 12.44 6.46 22.62
C GLY A 54 12.90 6.32 24.06
N ASP A 55 13.22 5.10 24.50
CA ASP A 55 13.79 4.84 25.83
C ASP A 55 15.16 5.51 26.04
N ASN A 56 15.88 5.83 24.96
CA ASN A 56 17.23 6.38 24.99
C ASN A 56 17.32 7.86 24.53
N ASN A 57 16.21 8.50 24.16
CA ASN A 57 16.15 9.87 23.61
C ASN A 57 17.18 10.14 22.48
N ALA A 58 17.48 9.13 21.66
CA ALA A 58 18.62 9.19 20.75
C ALA A 58 18.39 9.94 19.42
N LEU A 59 17.18 10.44 19.15
CA LEU A 59 16.84 11.16 17.91
C LEU A 59 16.57 12.64 18.15
N GLY A 60 17.10 13.48 17.26
CA GLY A 60 16.77 14.90 17.20
C GLY A 60 15.44 15.18 16.51
N PRO A 61 14.97 16.44 16.54
CA PRO A 61 13.68 16.83 15.96
C PRO A 61 13.55 16.63 14.45
N ASN A 62 14.65 16.75 13.70
CA ASN A 62 14.64 16.58 12.24
C ASN A 62 14.57 15.10 11.85
N GLU A 63 15.27 14.24 12.59
CA GLU A 63 15.23 12.80 12.41
C GLU A 63 13.84 12.25 12.74
N LEU A 64 13.22 12.73 13.82
CA LEU A 64 11.83 12.37 14.16
C LEU A 64 10.83 12.81 13.08
N ARG A 65 11.02 13.98 12.48
CA ARG A 65 10.18 14.45 11.37
C ARG A 65 10.33 13.56 10.14
N SER A 66 11.57 13.31 9.70
CA SER A 66 11.88 12.45 8.56
C SER A 66 11.30 11.04 8.73
N LEU A 67 11.36 10.51 9.96
CA LEU A 67 10.79 9.21 10.29
C LEU A 67 9.25 9.22 10.25
N GLY A 68 8.62 10.28 10.77
CA GLY A 68 7.18 10.49 10.64
C GLY A 68 6.72 10.56 9.19
N ASP A 69 7.45 11.29 8.34
CA ASP A 69 7.16 11.40 6.91
C ASP A 69 7.29 10.01 6.22
N SER A 70 8.32 9.23 6.56
CA SER A 70 8.52 7.88 6.04
C SER A 70 7.39 6.90 6.46
N ILE A 71 6.95 6.97 7.73
CA ILE A 71 5.82 6.19 8.23
C ILE A 71 4.53 6.57 7.49
N ALA A 72 4.28 7.86 7.29
CA ALA A 72 3.10 8.34 6.58
C ALA A 72 3.07 7.82 5.13
N VAL A 73 4.17 7.96 4.39
CA VAL A 73 4.28 7.46 3.01
C VAL A 73 4.11 5.93 2.96
N THR A 74 4.68 5.21 3.92
CA THR A 74 4.53 3.75 3.99
C THR A 74 3.07 3.35 4.21
N ALA A 75 2.36 4.04 5.10
CA ALA A 75 0.95 3.79 5.37
C ALA A 75 0.06 4.11 4.16
N GLU A 76 0.34 5.21 3.44
CA GLU A 76 -0.36 5.55 2.20
C GLU A 76 -0.17 4.50 1.12
N LEU A 77 1.05 3.97 0.95
CA LEU A 77 1.34 2.88 0.01
C LEU A 77 0.57 1.60 0.38
N VAL A 78 0.56 1.22 1.66
CA VAL A 78 -0.20 0.06 2.14
C VAL A 78 -1.70 0.23 1.85
N ALA A 79 -2.25 1.42 2.11
CA ALA A 79 -3.65 1.72 1.81
C ALA A 79 -3.93 1.60 0.30
N GLY A 80 -3.10 2.22 -0.54
CA GLY A 80 -3.24 2.14 -2.00
C GLY A 80 -3.16 0.71 -2.55
N PHE A 81 -2.25 -0.12 -2.04
CA PHE A 81 -2.19 -1.53 -2.43
C PHE A 81 -3.40 -2.33 -1.95
N SER A 82 -3.93 -2.03 -0.76
CA SER A 82 -5.16 -2.67 -0.26
C SER A 82 -6.36 -2.34 -1.16
N GLU A 83 -6.47 -1.09 -1.63
CA GLU A 83 -7.51 -0.68 -2.57
C GLU A 83 -7.37 -1.38 -3.94
N VAL A 84 -6.14 -1.63 -4.42
CA VAL A 84 -5.92 -2.43 -5.64
C VAL A 84 -6.43 -3.85 -5.46
N VAL A 85 -6.15 -4.48 -4.32
CA VAL A 85 -6.63 -5.83 -3.99
C VAL A 85 -8.16 -5.87 -3.94
N GLU A 86 -8.80 -4.88 -3.30
CA GLU A 86 -10.26 -4.78 -3.25
C GLU A 86 -10.88 -4.55 -4.64
N ALA A 87 -10.27 -3.69 -5.46
CA ALA A 87 -10.72 -3.40 -6.81
C ALA A 87 -10.61 -4.65 -7.71
N TYR A 88 -9.51 -5.40 -7.63
CA TYR A 88 -9.36 -6.67 -8.35
C TYR A 88 -10.46 -7.67 -7.95
N ASN A 89 -10.62 -7.90 -6.65
CA ASN A 89 -11.64 -8.82 -6.12
C ASN A 89 -13.08 -8.39 -6.50
N TRP A 90 -13.34 -7.09 -6.60
CA TRP A 90 -14.60 -6.59 -7.13
C TRP A 90 -14.79 -6.96 -8.61
N ARG A 91 -13.79 -6.69 -9.45
CA ARG A 91 -13.83 -7.02 -10.90
C ARG A 91 -14.00 -8.52 -11.16
N CYS A 92 -13.40 -9.38 -10.33
CA CYS A 92 -13.64 -10.83 -10.40
C CYS A 92 -15.09 -11.19 -10.04
N ARG A 93 -15.64 -10.59 -8.96
CA ARG A 93 -17.04 -10.84 -8.54
C ARG A 93 -18.09 -10.35 -9.54
N THR A 94 -17.81 -9.26 -10.25
CA THR A 94 -18.71 -8.75 -11.30
C THR A 94 -18.55 -9.48 -12.64
N GLY A 95 -17.57 -10.38 -12.75
CA GLY A 95 -17.27 -11.13 -13.96
C GLY A 95 -16.57 -10.29 -15.04
N GLU A 96 -16.09 -9.09 -14.71
CA GLU A 96 -15.27 -8.25 -15.59
C GLU A 96 -13.90 -8.89 -15.87
N ILE A 97 -13.35 -9.59 -14.87
CA ILE A 97 -12.19 -10.47 -15.02
C ILE A 97 -12.67 -11.89 -14.79
N ARG A 98 -12.40 -12.76 -15.76
CA ARG A 98 -12.59 -14.20 -15.62
C ARG A 98 -11.27 -14.81 -15.22
N GLU A 99 -11.19 -15.40 -14.04
CA GLU A 99 -10.06 -16.26 -13.70
C GLU A 99 -10.18 -17.55 -14.52
N ASP A 100 -9.22 -17.79 -15.42
CA ASP A 100 -9.13 -19.05 -16.15
C ASP A 100 -8.98 -20.18 -15.13
N GLY A 101 -10.07 -20.92 -14.88
CA GLY A 101 -10.13 -21.98 -13.88
C GLY A 101 -11.52 -22.26 -13.29
N GLN A 102 -12.49 -21.37 -13.45
CA GLN A 102 -13.89 -21.65 -13.08
C GLN A 102 -14.67 -22.20 -14.28
N HIS A 103 -14.43 -23.47 -14.62
CA HIS A 103 -15.40 -24.23 -15.41
C HIS A 103 -16.49 -24.73 -14.47
N ALA A 104 -17.73 -24.33 -14.78
CA ALA A 104 -18.95 -24.89 -14.20
C ALA A 104 -19.09 -26.39 -14.51
#